data_AF-A0A482WQL5-F1
#
_entry.id   AF-A0A482WQL5-F1
#
_cell.length_a   1.000
_cell.length_b   1.000
_cell.length_c   1.000
_cell.angle_alpha   90.00
_cell.angle_beta   90.00
_cell.angle_gamma   90.00
#
_symmetry.space_group_name_H-M   'P 1'
#
loop_
_entity.id
_entity.type
_entity.pdbx_description
1 polymer ?
#
loop_
_entity_poly.entity_id
_entity_poly.type
_entity_poly.pdbx_seq_one_letter_code
_entity_poly.pdbx_strand_id
1 'polypeptide(L)'
;MKHLYFLIAVVFINLVKGILNPRFHRNWGLLNQDGCGLQPALNKAPTLDLPDIGPEPVEVQEGEYPWVVQIHMENPAKEGADKENSCMGTIISKRHILTASSCFRIYECDPIDPHTISVVAGRTDLLCSDPVCEEHMKLYNVTQVFFRNTNGPPQEGQNIALIQMATDFDFNDFVRPICVENGYLIHKDYSKEHGMRVTGWGVNNYANNFTRNLMHARVWIYPEDYNDFIYKLLPESFQDQETYDTFFCVEARKTSPFIRPTSAVL
;
A
#
# COMPACT_ATOMS: atom_id res chain seq x y z
N MET A 1 -34.09 22.53 -33.65
CA MET A 1 -33.25 23.32 -32.72
C MET A 1 -33.13 22.69 -31.32
N LYS A 2 -34.22 22.39 -30.59
CA LYS A 2 -34.14 21.80 -29.23
C LYS A 2 -33.34 20.48 -29.13
N HIS A 3 -33.46 19.58 -30.12
CA HIS A 3 -32.70 18.32 -30.15
C HIS A 3 -31.18 18.52 -30.39
N LEU A 4 -30.79 19.58 -31.10
CA LEU A 4 -29.38 19.91 -31.35
C LEU A 4 -28.73 20.47 -30.08
N TYR A 5 -29.44 21.29 -29.31
CA TYR A 5 -28.98 21.76 -28.01
C TYR A 5 -28.82 20.63 -26.99
N PHE A 6 -29.71 19.63 -27.01
CA PHE A 6 -29.62 18.47 -26.13
C PHE A 6 -28.43 17.58 -26.49
N LEU A 7 -28.17 17.35 -27.79
CA LEU A 7 -27.00 16.61 -28.26
C LEU A 7 -25.68 17.33 -27.92
N ILE A 8 -25.60 18.64 -28.12
CA ILE A 8 -24.43 19.44 -27.74
C ILE A 8 -24.21 19.39 -26.23
N ALA A 9 -25.27 19.49 -25.42
CA ALA A 9 -25.17 19.40 -23.96
C ALA A 9 -24.70 18.01 -23.49
N VAL A 10 -25.21 16.92 -24.08
CA VAL A 10 -24.77 15.55 -23.74
C VAL A 10 -23.34 15.27 -24.19
N VAL A 11 -22.93 15.80 -25.35
CA VAL A 11 -21.53 15.71 -25.83
C VAL A 11 -20.61 16.53 -24.94
N PHE A 12 -21.01 17.73 -24.50
CA PHE A 12 -20.25 18.53 -23.52
C PHE A 12 -20.22 17.84 -22.15
N ILE A 13 -21.29 17.23 -21.65
CA ILE A 13 -21.27 16.50 -20.37
C ILE A 13 -20.33 15.29 -20.45
N ASN A 14 -20.31 14.57 -21.58
CA ASN A 14 -19.37 13.46 -21.79
C ASN A 14 -17.92 13.93 -22.01
N LEU A 15 -17.69 15.10 -22.63
CA LEU A 15 -16.37 15.74 -22.73
C LEU A 15 -15.91 16.39 -21.41
N VAL A 16 -16.85 16.76 -20.53
CA VAL A 16 -16.64 17.31 -19.18
C VAL A 16 -16.72 16.21 -18.11
N LYS A 17 -16.63 14.94 -18.49
CA LYS A 17 -15.84 13.99 -17.70
C LYS A 17 -14.37 14.42 -17.80
N GLY A 18 -14.11 15.61 -17.29
CA GLY A 18 -12.79 16.22 -17.26
C GLY A 18 -11.86 15.23 -16.60
N ILE A 19 -10.69 15.07 -17.19
CA ILE A 19 -9.57 14.40 -16.56
C ILE A 19 -9.53 14.92 -15.12
N LEU A 20 -9.84 14.04 -14.16
CA LEU A 20 -9.79 14.36 -12.74
C LEU A 20 -8.33 14.76 -12.47
N ASN A 21 -8.05 16.05 -12.41
CA ASN A 21 -6.76 16.51 -11.97
C ASN A 21 -6.84 16.58 -10.44
N PRO A 22 -6.23 15.62 -9.72
CA PRO A 22 -6.40 15.51 -8.29
C PRO A 22 -5.80 16.72 -7.55
N ARG A 23 -4.98 17.54 -8.23
CA ARG A 23 -4.47 18.82 -7.71
C ARG A 23 -5.55 19.82 -7.32
N PHE A 24 -6.74 19.74 -7.93
CA PHE A 24 -7.86 20.63 -7.58
C PHE A 24 -8.70 20.10 -6.41
N HIS A 25 -8.39 18.91 -5.90
CA HIS A 25 -9.09 18.37 -4.74
C HIS A 25 -8.70 19.16 -3.48
N ARG A 26 -9.68 19.50 -2.64
CA ARG A 26 -9.47 20.30 -1.41
C ARG A 26 -8.42 19.72 -0.45
N ASN A 27 -8.26 18.40 -0.45
CA ASN A 27 -7.30 17.69 0.41
C ASN A 27 -5.95 17.43 -0.27
N TRP A 28 -5.75 17.89 -1.51
CA TRP A 28 -4.50 17.62 -2.25
C TRP A 28 -3.26 18.12 -1.52
N GLY A 29 -3.35 19.28 -0.86
CA GLY A 29 -2.25 19.85 -0.07
C GLY A 29 -1.86 19.06 1.18
N LEU A 30 -2.59 17.98 1.52
CA LEU A 30 -2.19 17.06 2.59
C LEU A 30 -1.12 16.06 2.12
N LEU A 31 -1.06 15.80 0.82
CA LEU A 31 -0.11 14.86 0.21
C LEU A 31 1.15 15.58 -0.26
N ASN A 32 2.23 14.82 -0.44
CA ASN A 32 3.49 15.33 -0.99
C ASN A 32 4.04 16.56 -0.25
N GLN A 33 3.88 16.57 1.08
CA GLN A 33 4.54 17.58 1.92
C GLN A 33 6.06 17.44 1.84
N ASP A 34 6.77 18.52 2.15
CA ASP A 34 8.23 18.58 2.09
C ASP A 34 8.87 17.41 2.84
N GLY A 35 9.78 16.71 2.15
CA GLY A 35 10.51 15.57 2.70
C GLY A 35 9.82 14.21 2.58
N CYS A 36 8.74 14.10 1.78
CA CYS A 36 8.21 12.79 1.39
C CYS A 36 9.22 11.97 0.55
N GLY A 37 9.14 10.65 0.62
CA GLY A 37 9.94 9.74 -0.22
C GLY A 37 11.45 9.73 0.08
N LEU A 38 11.89 10.38 1.16
CA LEU A 38 13.29 10.40 1.59
C LEU A 38 13.59 9.27 2.56
N GLN A 39 14.82 8.73 2.48
CA GLN A 39 15.36 7.68 3.35
C GLN A 39 16.57 8.21 4.14
N PRO A 40 16.36 9.19 5.04
CA PRO A 40 17.46 9.94 5.67
C PRO A 40 18.38 9.09 6.56
N ALA A 41 17.90 7.96 7.11
CA ALA A 41 18.73 7.04 7.88
C ALA A 41 19.88 6.46 7.05
N LEU A 42 19.65 6.19 5.76
CA LEU A 42 20.67 5.64 4.85
C LEU A 42 21.78 6.64 4.53
N ASN A 43 21.48 7.94 4.52
CA ASN A 43 22.47 8.98 4.26
C ASN A 43 23.49 9.13 5.42
N LYS A 44 23.19 8.57 6.60
CA LYS A 44 24.05 8.58 7.78
C LYS A 44 24.83 7.29 7.96
N ALA A 45 24.39 6.20 7.33
CA ALA A 45 25.13 4.96 7.29
C ALA A 45 26.34 5.13 6.34
N PRO A 46 27.53 4.61 6.67
CA PRO A 46 28.58 4.49 5.67
C PRO A 46 28.00 3.68 4.51
N THR A 47 28.02 4.25 3.31
CA THR A 47 27.60 3.60 2.07
C THR A 47 28.48 2.38 1.82
N LEU A 48 28.19 1.27 2.50
CA LEU A 48 28.27 0.00 1.83
C LEU A 48 27.16 0.08 0.78
N ASP A 49 27.52 0.61 -0.38
CA ASP A 49 26.94 0.21 -1.65
C ASP A 49 27.19 -1.30 -1.76
N LEU A 50 26.51 -2.10 -0.93
CA LEU A 50 26.32 -3.49 -1.22
C LEU A 50 25.50 -3.44 -2.48
N PRO A 51 26.10 -3.81 -3.62
CA PRO A 51 25.37 -3.77 -4.84
C PRO A 51 24.25 -4.78 -4.63
N ASP A 52 23.03 -4.27 -4.66
CA ASP A 52 21.75 -4.96 -4.64
C ASP A 52 21.67 -5.76 -5.97
N ILE A 53 22.55 -6.77 -6.06
CA ILE A 53 22.88 -7.61 -7.24
C ILE A 53 21.93 -8.81 -7.30
N GLY A 54 21.20 -9.08 -6.21
CA GLY A 54 20.43 -10.30 -6.02
C GLY A 54 18.97 -10.21 -6.48
N PRO A 55 18.43 -11.30 -7.03
CA PRO A 55 16.98 -11.51 -7.14
C PRO A 55 16.28 -11.83 -5.81
N GLU A 56 17.06 -12.13 -4.77
CA GLU A 56 16.55 -12.57 -3.48
C GLU A 56 16.06 -11.39 -2.63
N PRO A 57 14.99 -11.55 -1.84
CA PRO A 57 14.60 -10.57 -0.84
C PRO A 57 15.75 -10.30 0.14
N VAL A 58 15.98 -9.03 0.44
CA VAL A 58 17.03 -8.57 1.36
C VAL A 58 16.36 -8.04 2.62
N GLU A 59 17.04 -8.19 3.76
CA GLU A 59 16.60 -7.63 5.03
C GLU A 59 16.74 -6.11 5.01
N VAL A 60 15.67 -5.43 5.44
CA VAL A 60 15.57 -3.98 5.49
C VAL A 60 16.32 -3.43 6.69
N GLN A 61 17.09 -2.37 6.47
CA GLN A 61 17.72 -1.63 7.58
C GLN A 61 16.72 -0.70 8.26
N GLU A 62 16.90 -0.45 9.56
CA GLU A 62 16.11 0.54 10.29
C GLU A 62 16.10 1.90 9.56
N GLY A 63 14.90 2.42 9.27
CA GLY A 63 14.74 3.71 8.58
C GLY A 63 15.00 3.69 7.08
N GLU A 64 15.24 2.52 6.46
CA GLU A 64 15.31 2.40 5.01
C GLU A 64 13.94 2.66 4.37
N TYR A 65 12.83 2.12 4.90
CA TYR A 65 11.47 2.38 4.42
C TYR A 65 10.62 3.06 5.50
N PRO A 66 10.87 4.35 5.82
CA PRO A 66 10.28 5.02 6.99
C PRO A 66 8.78 5.29 6.87
N TRP A 67 8.18 4.98 5.72
CA TRP A 67 6.74 5.08 5.46
C TRP A 67 5.98 3.78 5.76
N VAL A 68 6.67 2.66 5.97
CA VAL A 68 6.01 1.38 6.24
C VAL A 68 5.47 1.36 7.67
N VAL A 69 4.23 0.91 7.81
CA VAL A 69 3.58 0.72 9.12
C VAL A 69 2.93 -0.65 9.22
N GLN A 70 2.84 -1.16 10.44
CA GLN A 70 1.99 -2.30 10.78
C GLN A 70 0.65 -1.80 11.31
N ILE A 71 -0.43 -2.44 10.87
CA ILE A 71 -1.80 -2.16 11.31
C ILE A 71 -2.30 -3.40 12.03
N HIS A 72 -2.60 -3.28 13.32
CA HIS A 72 -3.20 -4.34 14.11
C HIS A 72 -4.69 -4.04 14.33
N MET A 73 -5.51 -5.06 14.15
CA MET A 73 -6.97 -5.01 14.24
C MET A 73 -7.47 -6.14 15.13
N GLU A 74 -8.40 -5.84 16.02
CA GLU A 74 -9.04 -6.81 16.90
C GLU A 74 -10.57 -6.70 16.79
N ASN A 75 -11.27 -7.71 16.31
CA ASN A 75 -12.73 -7.71 16.32
C ASN A 75 -13.26 -8.37 17.61
N PRO A 76 -13.81 -7.61 18.57
CA PRO A 76 -14.34 -8.17 19.81
C PRO A 76 -15.58 -9.04 19.62
N ALA A 77 -16.22 -9.00 18.44
CA ALA A 77 -17.34 -9.88 18.09
C ALA A 77 -16.90 -11.26 17.57
N LYS A 78 -15.60 -11.50 17.40
CA LYS A 78 -15.01 -12.75 16.89
C LYS A 78 -14.19 -13.45 17.97
N GLU A 79 -14.00 -14.75 17.80
CA GLU A 79 -13.21 -15.59 18.71
C GLU A 79 -12.17 -16.38 17.92
N GLY A 80 -11.15 -16.88 18.63
CA GLY A 80 -10.10 -17.72 18.04
C GLY A 80 -9.28 -16.98 16.98
N ALA A 81 -8.97 -17.67 15.88
CA ALA A 81 -8.08 -17.16 14.83
C ALA A 81 -8.69 -15.97 14.04
N ASP A 82 -10.01 -15.79 14.08
CA ASP A 82 -10.69 -14.71 13.35
C ASP A 82 -10.82 -13.43 14.18
N LYS A 83 -10.34 -13.45 15.44
CA LYS A 83 -10.41 -12.30 16.36
C LYS A 83 -9.44 -11.19 15.98
N GLU A 84 -8.26 -11.54 15.50
CA GLU A 84 -7.18 -10.58 15.28
C GLU A 84 -6.67 -10.68 13.84
N ASN A 85 -6.30 -9.54 13.26
CA ASN A 85 -5.62 -9.49 11.98
C ASN A 85 -4.51 -8.44 12.00
N SER A 86 -3.48 -8.69 11.19
CA SER A 86 -2.37 -7.77 10.99
C SER A 86 -2.22 -7.48 9.51
N CYS A 87 -2.17 -6.19 9.19
CA CYS A 87 -1.95 -5.69 7.84
C CYS A 87 -0.77 -4.73 7.78
N MET A 88 -0.45 -4.30 6.56
CA MET A 88 0.54 -3.28 6.31
C MET A 88 -0.11 -2.03 5.72
N GLY A 89 0.53 -0.88 5.92
CA GLY A 89 0.14 0.36 5.29
C GLY A 89 1.34 1.23 4.97
N THR A 90 1.07 2.34 4.30
CA THR A 90 2.08 3.36 3.98
C THR A 90 1.63 4.74 4.45
N ILE A 91 2.52 5.47 5.13
CA ILE A 91 2.29 6.84 5.55
C ILE A 91 2.31 7.74 4.31
N ILE A 92 1.24 8.50 4.07
CA ILE A 92 1.13 9.41 2.91
C ILE A 92 1.03 10.88 3.32
N SER A 93 0.81 11.16 4.61
CA SER A 93 0.78 12.51 5.19
C SER A 93 1.00 12.45 6.71
N LYS A 94 1.01 13.61 7.38
CA LYS A 94 1.14 13.70 8.85
C LYS A 94 0.06 12.94 9.63
N ARG A 95 -1.10 12.65 9.05
CA ARG A 95 -2.22 11.99 9.74
C ARG A 95 -2.88 10.86 8.97
N HIS A 96 -2.37 10.47 7.81
CA HIS A 96 -3.03 9.49 6.96
C HIS A 96 -2.09 8.39 6.53
N ILE A 97 -2.61 7.16 6.64
CA ILE A 97 -2.04 5.95 6.08
C ILE A 97 -2.93 5.49 4.92
N LEU A 98 -2.30 5.05 3.84
CA LEU A 98 -2.92 4.31 2.76
C LEU A 98 -2.73 2.80 3.02
N THR A 99 -3.80 2.03 2.87
CA THR A 99 -3.80 0.57 3.03
C THR A 99 -4.92 -0.04 2.19
N ALA A 100 -5.05 -1.35 2.23
CA ALA A 100 -6.08 -2.07 1.50
C ALA A 100 -7.40 -2.12 2.29
N SER A 101 -8.55 -2.00 1.60
CA SER A 101 -9.86 -2.17 2.27
C SER A 101 -10.08 -3.60 2.74
N SER A 102 -9.54 -4.58 2.01
CA SER A 102 -9.58 -6.00 2.35
C SER A 102 -8.93 -6.35 3.69
N CYS A 103 -8.05 -5.50 4.24
CA CYS A 103 -7.49 -5.66 5.59
C CYS A 103 -8.55 -5.71 6.68
N PHE A 104 -9.67 -5.00 6.47
CA PHE A 104 -10.72 -4.79 7.45
C PHE A 104 -11.87 -5.80 7.35
N ARG A 105 -11.73 -6.84 6.52
CA ARG A 105 -12.76 -7.88 6.35
C ARG A 105 -13.13 -8.60 7.63
N ILE A 106 -12.26 -8.62 8.64
CA ILE A 106 -12.54 -9.26 9.93
C ILE A 106 -13.75 -8.63 10.64
N TYR A 107 -14.07 -7.37 10.34
CA TYR A 107 -15.17 -6.64 10.94
C TYR A 107 -16.52 -6.96 10.28
N GLU A 108 -16.53 -7.54 9.08
CA GLU A 108 -17.70 -7.95 8.27
C GLU A 108 -18.67 -6.83 7.85
N CYS A 109 -18.72 -5.71 8.56
CA CYS A 109 -19.57 -4.57 8.25
C CYS A 109 -18.93 -3.24 8.70
N ASP A 110 -19.38 -2.14 8.09
CA ASP A 110 -19.04 -0.77 8.47
C ASP A 110 -20.21 -0.13 9.27
N PRO A 111 -19.94 0.83 10.17
CA PRO A 111 -18.63 1.40 10.51
C PRO A 111 -17.84 0.56 11.54
N ILE A 112 -16.52 0.60 11.42
CA ILE A 112 -15.60 -0.06 12.36
C ILE A 112 -15.32 0.85 13.56
N ASP A 113 -15.25 0.27 14.77
CA ASP A 113 -14.80 0.99 15.95
C ASP A 113 -13.29 1.27 15.86
N PRO A 114 -12.84 2.53 15.73
CA PRO A 114 -11.42 2.85 15.57
C PRO A 114 -10.56 2.48 16.78
N HIS A 115 -11.14 2.30 17.97
CA HIS A 115 -10.40 1.88 19.17
C HIS A 115 -9.90 0.44 19.10
N THR A 116 -10.45 -0.35 18.18
CA THR A 116 -10.03 -1.72 17.91
C THR A 116 -8.86 -1.81 16.92
N ILE A 117 -8.34 -0.65 16.49
CA ILE A 117 -7.26 -0.56 15.51
C ILE A 117 -6.10 0.22 16.13
N SER A 118 -4.90 -0.35 16.03
CA SER A 118 -3.66 0.33 16.38
C SER A 118 -2.67 0.29 15.23
N VAL A 119 -1.86 1.34 15.11
CA VAL A 119 -0.84 1.47 14.09
C VAL A 119 0.52 1.56 14.74
N VAL A 120 1.48 0.79 14.26
CA VAL A 120 2.88 0.86 14.69
C VAL A 120 3.73 1.34 13.53
N ALA A 121 4.47 2.44 13.76
CA ALA A 121 5.42 3.01 12.80
C ALA A 121 6.87 2.92 13.33
N GLY A 122 7.84 2.92 12.41
CA GLY A 122 9.27 2.87 12.76
C GLY A 122 9.75 1.48 13.20
N ARG A 123 8.98 0.44 12.89
CA ARG A 123 9.27 -0.96 13.25
C ARG A 123 9.88 -1.71 12.08
N THR A 124 10.91 -2.52 12.31
CA THR A 124 11.42 -3.49 11.32
C THR A 124 11.39 -4.94 11.81
N ASP A 125 11.43 -5.19 13.11
CA ASP A 125 11.39 -6.52 13.73
C ASP A 125 10.02 -6.84 14.37
N LEU A 126 9.29 -7.84 13.85
CA LEU A 126 7.99 -8.29 14.38
C LEU A 126 8.05 -9.00 15.73
N LEU A 127 9.21 -9.38 16.25
CA LEU A 127 9.38 -9.83 17.62
C LEU A 127 9.67 -8.68 18.59
N CYS A 128 9.98 -7.49 18.09
CA CYS A 128 10.21 -6.34 18.94
C CYS A 128 8.89 -5.74 19.40
N SER A 129 8.48 -5.97 20.65
CA SER A 129 7.19 -5.52 21.19
C SER A 129 7.24 -4.21 21.97
N ASP A 130 8.43 -3.68 22.23
CA ASP A 130 8.59 -2.44 23.00
C ASP A 130 9.78 -1.60 22.48
N PRO A 131 9.86 -0.30 22.84
CA PRO A 131 10.93 0.57 22.36
C PRO A 131 12.33 0.22 22.86
N VAL A 132 12.52 -0.80 23.71
CA VAL A 132 13.86 -1.21 24.18
C VAL A 132 14.63 -1.92 23.06
N CYS A 133 13.94 -2.66 22.20
CA CYS A 133 14.55 -3.33 21.04
C CYS A 133 14.59 -2.47 19.78
N GLU A 134 13.66 -1.53 19.60
CA GLU A 134 13.64 -0.54 18.51
C GLU A 134 13.18 0.82 19.06
N GLU A 135 14.13 1.70 19.42
CA GLU A 135 13.86 3.00 20.08
C GLU A 135 12.90 3.90 19.29
N HIS A 136 12.93 3.76 17.97
CA HIS A 136 12.17 4.59 17.03
C HIS A 136 10.73 4.09 16.83
N MET A 137 10.39 2.90 17.34
CA MET A 137 9.07 2.32 17.22
C MET A 137 8.06 3.12 18.05
N LYS A 138 6.91 3.44 17.44
CA LYS A 138 5.83 4.15 18.13
C LYS A 138 4.45 3.65 17.72
N LEU A 139 3.58 3.49 18.73
CA LEU A 139 2.17 3.17 18.57
C LEU A 139 1.33 4.45 18.42
N TYR A 140 0.39 4.42 17.48
CA TYR A 140 -0.54 5.49 17.15
C TYR A 140 -1.98 4.97 17.18
N ASN A 141 -2.86 5.78 17.76
CA ASN A 141 -4.29 5.51 17.81
C ASN A 141 -4.99 6.01 16.53
N VAL A 142 -6.06 5.34 16.15
CA VAL A 142 -6.88 5.66 14.98
C VAL A 142 -8.06 6.54 15.37
N THR A 143 -8.41 7.50 14.52
CA THR A 143 -9.67 8.28 14.62
C THR A 143 -10.77 7.67 13.78
N GLN A 144 -10.45 7.32 12.53
CA GLN A 144 -11.44 6.85 11.58
C GLN A 144 -10.76 6.10 10.43
N VAL A 145 -11.49 5.14 9.85
CA VAL A 145 -11.15 4.50 8.58
C VAL A 145 -12.12 4.99 7.50
N PHE A 146 -11.59 5.34 6.34
CA PHE A 146 -12.35 5.72 5.15
C PHE A 146 -12.16 4.65 4.09
N PHE A 147 -13.25 4.03 3.69
CA PHE A 147 -13.28 3.10 2.57
C PHE A 147 -13.65 3.86 1.29
N ARG A 148 -13.06 3.47 0.15
CA ARG A 148 -13.56 3.95 -1.14
C ARG A 148 -14.98 3.47 -1.41
N ASN A 149 -15.33 2.28 -0.93
CA ASN A 149 -16.67 1.73 -1.02
C ASN A 149 -17.08 1.02 0.26
N THR A 150 -16.51 -0.15 0.55
CA THR A 150 -16.77 -0.93 1.78
C THR A 150 -15.50 -1.59 2.29
N ASN A 151 -15.55 -2.14 3.50
CA ASN A 151 -14.59 -3.11 4.03
C ASN A 151 -14.76 -4.55 3.49
N GLY A 152 -15.65 -4.74 2.50
CA GLY A 152 -15.95 -6.02 1.85
C GLY A 152 -14.88 -6.46 0.84
N PRO A 153 -15.14 -7.52 0.05
CA PRO A 153 -14.22 -7.94 -1.00
C PRO A 153 -13.94 -6.80 -1.98
N PRO A 154 -12.72 -6.74 -2.54
CA PRO A 154 -12.30 -5.65 -3.40
C PRO A 154 -12.99 -5.74 -4.77
N GLN A 155 -14.26 -5.36 -4.83
CA GLN A 155 -15.02 -5.33 -6.08
C GLN A 155 -14.60 -4.13 -6.92
N GLU A 156 -14.43 -4.34 -8.23
CA GLU A 156 -14.12 -3.27 -9.19
C GLU A 156 -12.85 -2.48 -8.85
N GLY A 157 -11.88 -3.13 -8.19
CA GLY A 157 -10.61 -2.49 -7.88
C GLY A 157 -10.67 -1.38 -6.88
N GLN A 158 -11.60 -1.52 -5.93
CA GLN A 158 -11.80 -0.56 -4.86
C GLN A 158 -11.14 -1.06 -3.57
N ASN A 159 -10.05 -1.81 -3.68
CA ASN A 159 -9.29 -2.38 -2.56
C ASN A 159 -8.52 -1.34 -1.75
N ILE A 160 -9.03 -0.13 -1.60
CA ILE A 160 -8.29 1.01 -1.06
C ILE A 160 -9.01 1.60 0.15
N ALA A 161 -8.25 1.81 1.22
CA ALA A 161 -8.71 2.44 2.45
C ALA A 161 -7.68 3.47 2.95
N LEU A 162 -8.20 4.51 3.61
CA LEU A 162 -7.41 5.51 4.30
C LEU A 162 -7.66 5.42 5.80
N ILE A 163 -6.61 5.34 6.60
CA ILE A 163 -6.71 5.44 8.06
C ILE A 163 -6.29 6.83 8.48
N GLN A 164 -7.14 7.53 9.22
CA GLN A 164 -6.82 8.80 9.86
C GLN A 164 -6.36 8.58 11.30
N MET A 165 -5.17 9.06 11.63
CA MET A 165 -4.59 8.98 12.97
C MET A 165 -5.18 10.03 13.91
N ALA A 166 -5.26 9.70 15.21
CA ALA A 166 -5.67 10.61 16.27
C ALA A 166 -4.67 11.76 16.52
N THR A 167 -3.38 11.48 16.34
CA THR A 167 -2.29 12.45 16.47
C THR A 167 -1.45 12.47 15.20
N ASP A 168 -0.68 13.55 15.01
CA ASP A 168 0.31 13.62 13.94
C ASP A 168 1.38 12.54 14.15
N PHE A 169 1.92 12.01 13.05
CA PHE A 169 3.18 11.28 13.06
C PHE A 169 4.34 12.22 13.42
N ASP A 170 5.21 11.76 14.31
CA ASP A 170 6.44 12.47 14.65
C ASP A 170 7.51 12.14 13.60
N PHE A 171 7.54 12.92 12.52
CA PHE A 171 8.48 12.66 11.44
C PHE A 171 9.94 12.79 11.89
N ASN A 172 10.71 11.72 11.69
CA ASN A 172 12.11 11.60 12.07
C ASN A 172 12.85 10.77 11.00
N ASP A 173 13.98 10.14 11.29
CA ASP A 173 14.71 9.37 10.28
C ASP A 173 14.09 8.00 9.95
N PHE A 174 13.18 7.53 10.80
CA PHE A 174 12.57 6.20 10.80
C PHE A 174 11.06 6.22 10.54
N VAL A 175 10.42 7.39 10.65
CA VAL A 175 8.99 7.62 10.38
C VAL A 175 8.84 8.83 9.47
N ARG A 176 8.41 8.63 8.21
CA ARG A 176 8.20 9.70 7.20
C ARG A 176 7.17 9.28 6.15
N PRO A 177 6.55 10.21 5.42
CA PRO A 177 5.61 9.86 4.37
C PRO A 177 6.33 9.46 3.08
N ILE A 178 5.73 8.56 2.29
CA ILE A 178 6.10 8.38 0.88
C ILE A 178 5.42 9.46 0.03
N CYS A 179 6.03 9.81 -1.11
CA CYS A 179 5.34 10.66 -2.09
C CYS A 179 4.30 9.85 -2.86
N VAL A 180 3.18 10.48 -3.17
CA VAL A 180 2.14 9.97 -4.07
C VAL A 180 2.36 10.61 -5.45
N GLU A 181 2.09 9.85 -6.51
CA GLU A 181 2.25 10.32 -7.88
C GLU A 181 1.54 11.66 -8.14
N ASN A 182 2.20 12.53 -8.90
CA ASN A 182 1.72 13.87 -9.13
C ASN A 182 2.16 14.39 -10.52
N GLY A 183 1.25 15.10 -11.19
CA GLY A 183 1.54 15.75 -12.47
C GLY A 183 1.77 14.72 -13.56
N TYR A 184 2.89 14.84 -14.29
CA TYR A 184 3.20 13.91 -15.37
C TYR A 184 3.42 12.46 -14.88
N LEU A 185 3.79 12.26 -13.60
CA LEU A 185 4.01 10.94 -13.03
C LEU A 185 2.75 10.07 -12.99
N ILE A 186 1.56 10.69 -12.92
CA ILE A 186 0.26 9.98 -12.95
C ILE A 186 0.02 9.28 -14.30
N HIS A 187 0.68 9.75 -15.36
CA HIS A 187 0.55 9.21 -16.71
C HIS A 187 1.85 8.55 -17.21
N LYS A 188 2.81 8.36 -16.30
CA LYS A 188 4.07 7.70 -16.63
C LYS A 188 3.82 6.21 -16.69
N ASP A 189 4.25 5.58 -17.77
CA ASP A 189 4.34 4.13 -17.84
C ASP A 189 5.61 3.67 -17.12
N TYR A 190 5.45 2.91 -16.03
CA TYR A 190 6.54 2.33 -15.25
C TYR A 190 6.84 0.88 -15.66
N SER A 191 6.19 0.37 -16.70
CA SER A 191 6.47 -0.96 -17.23
C SER A 191 7.95 -1.09 -17.57
N LYS A 192 8.54 -2.25 -17.20
CA LYS A 192 9.96 -2.54 -17.42
C LYS A 192 10.95 -1.64 -16.67
N GLU A 193 10.52 -0.73 -15.79
CA GLU A 193 11.44 0.04 -14.96
C GLU A 193 12.14 -0.83 -13.91
N HIS A 194 13.44 -0.59 -13.71
CA HIS A 194 14.31 -1.38 -12.81
C HIS A 194 14.43 -0.79 -11.39
N GLY A 195 13.55 0.13 -11.01
CA GLY A 195 13.62 0.88 -9.75
C GLY A 195 12.57 0.50 -8.70
N MET A 196 11.60 -0.34 -9.05
CA MET A 196 10.50 -0.67 -8.14
C MET A 196 10.91 -1.65 -7.07
N ARG A 197 10.39 -1.43 -5.86
CA ARG A 197 10.63 -2.27 -4.70
C ARG A 197 9.32 -2.56 -4.00
N VAL A 198 9.18 -3.81 -3.56
CA VAL A 198 8.11 -4.23 -2.65
C VAL A 198 8.76 -4.49 -1.30
N THR A 199 8.12 -4.02 -0.24
CA THR A 199 8.60 -4.17 1.13
C THR A 199 7.52 -4.84 1.97
N GLY A 200 7.88 -5.83 2.78
CA GLY A 200 6.91 -6.55 3.59
C GLY A 200 7.53 -7.57 4.54
N TRP A 201 6.76 -7.96 5.55
CA TRP A 201 7.12 -9.03 6.48
C TRP A 201 6.80 -10.44 5.97
N GLY A 202 6.47 -10.57 4.67
CA GLY A 202 6.37 -11.83 3.92
C GLY A 202 5.56 -12.96 4.56
N VAL A 203 5.50 -14.11 3.90
CA VAL A 203 5.12 -15.36 4.56
C VAL A 203 6.23 -16.34 4.24
N ASN A 204 6.91 -16.85 5.26
CA ASN A 204 7.81 -17.97 5.10
C ASN A 204 6.97 -19.21 4.82
N ASN A 205 6.83 -19.57 3.54
CA ASN A 205 6.03 -20.68 3.06
C ASN A 205 6.42 -22.05 3.67
N TYR A 206 7.63 -22.18 4.25
CA TYR A 206 8.06 -23.40 4.94
C TYR A 206 7.60 -23.47 6.39
N ALA A 207 7.44 -22.32 7.05
CA ALA A 207 7.09 -22.23 8.46
C ALA A 207 5.64 -21.77 8.70
N ASN A 208 4.92 -21.40 7.62
CA ASN A 208 3.60 -20.76 7.67
C ASN A 208 3.53 -19.56 8.63
N ASN A 209 4.65 -18.85 8.78
CA ASN A 209 4.84 -17.71 9.68
C ASN A 209 5.42 -16.52 8.90
N PHE A 210 5.14 -15.31 9.35
CA PHE A 210 5.77 -14.09 8.82
C PHE A 210 7.30 -14.13 9.00
N THR A 211 8.03 -13.49 8.08
CA THR A 211 9.44 -13.20 8.34
C THR A 211 9.51 -12.22 9.51
N ARG A 212 10.38 -12.52 10.47
CA ARG A 212 10.58 -11.68 11.65
C ARG A 212 10.97 -10.26 11.25
N ASN A 213 11.99 -10.15 10.40
CA ASN A 213 12.50 -8.87 9.94
C ASN A 213 11.77 -8.43 8.68
N LEU A 214 11.64 -7.11 8.51
CA LEU A 214 11.11 -6.49 7.32
C LEU A 214 12.04 -6.80 6.15
N MET A 215 11.48 -7.24 5.03
CA MET A 215 12.24 -7.58 3.83
C MET A 215 11.85 -6.64 2.69
N HIS A 216 12.76 -6.40 1.76
CA HIS A 216 12.45 -5.75 0.50
C HIS A 216 12.98 -6.56 -0.69
N ALA A 217 12.32 -6.42 -1.84
CA ALA A 217 12.72 -7.06 -3.08
C ALA A 217 12.56 -6.10 -4.25
N ARG A 218 13.49 -6.16 -5.20
CA ARG A 218 13.32 -5.48 -6.50
C ARG A 218 12.33 -6.25 -7.35
N VAL A 219 11.42 -5.52 -7.97
CA VAL A 219 10.42 -6.08 -8.87
C VAL A 219 10.39 -5.31 -10.19
N TRP A 220 9.96 -5.98 -11.25
CA TRP A 220 9.55 -5.32 -12.49
C TRP A 220 8.02 -5.24 -12.56
N ILE A 221 7.50 -4.17 -13.14
CA ILE A 221 6.09 -4.13 -13.56
C ILE A 221 5.97 -4.82 -14.92
N TYR A 222 5.00 -5.72 -15.03
CA TYR A 222 4.66 -6.31 -16.31
C TYR A 222 4.11 -5.28 -17.28
N PRO A 223 4.53 -5.34 -18.56
CA PRO A 223 3.84 -4.63 -19.63
C PRO A 223 2.35 -5.01 -19.66
N GLU A 224 1.50 -4.07 -20.07
CA GLU A 224 0.04 -4.21 -20.06
C GLU A 224 -0.42 -5.48 -20.81
N ASP A 225 0.12 -5.77 -21.99
CA ASP A 225 -0.20 -6.97 -22.77
C ASP A 225 0.12 -8.28 -22.03
N TYR A 226 1.19 -8.29 -21.25
CA TYR A 226 1.55 -9.45 -20.43
C TYR A 226 0.72 -9.51 -19.13
N ASN A 227 0.38 -8.37 -18.53
CA ASN A 227 -0.53 -8.29 -17.40
C ASN A 227 -1.91 -8.87 -17.76
N ASP A 228 -2.46 -8.53 -18.93
CA ASP A 228 -3.69 -9.12 -19.48
C ASP A 228 -3.62 -10.64 -19.59
N PHE A 229 -2.49 -11.13 -20.11
CA PHE A 229 -2.28 -12.55 -20.31
C PHE A 229 -2.28 -13.29 -18.97
N ILE A 230 -1.55 -12.76 -17.99
CA ILE A 230 -1.48 -13.35 -16.65
C ILE A 230 -2.84 -13.29 -15.95
N TYR A 231 -3.56 -12.18 -16.04
CA TYR A 231 -4.90 -12.03 -15.43
C TYR A 231 -5.87 -13.13 -15.89
N LYS A 232 -5.89 -13.43 -17.19
CA LYS A 232 -6.74 -14.49 -17.78
C LYS A 232 -6.39 -15.90 -17.27
N LEU A 233 -5.21 -16.08 -16.68
CA LEU A 233 -4.78 -17.35 -16.08
C LEU A 233 -5.05 -17.43 -14.57
N LEU A 234 -5.46 -16.34 -13.93
CA LEU A 234 -5.78 -16.33 -12.50
C LEU A 234 -7.12 -17.04 -12.24
N PRO A 235 -7.35 -17.61 -11.05
CA PRO A 235 -8.61 -18.25 -10.71
C PRO A 235 -9.81 -17.30 -10.85
N GLU A 236 -10.99 -17.83 -11.20
CA GLU A 236 -12.24 -17.04 -11.28
C GLU A 236 -12.50 -16.26 -9.98
N SER A 237 -12.20 -16.85 -8.82
CA SER A 237 -12.33 -16.16 -7.52
C SER A 237 -11.55 -14.85 -7.40
N PHE A 238 -10.49 -14.67 -8.20
CA PHE A 238 -9.74 -13.42 -8.30
C PHE A 238 -10.34 -12.50 -9.37
N GLN A 239 -10.69 -13.04 -10.53
CA GLN A 239 -11.28 -12.28 -11.64
C GLN A 239 -12.66 -11.70 -11.33
N ASP A 240 -13.40 -12.34 -10.43
CA ASP A 240 -14.72 -11.88 -9.98
C ASP A 240 -14.65 -10.71 -8.99
N GLN A 241 -13.48 -10.46 -8.40
CA GLN A 241 -13.25 -9.37 -7.45
C GLN A 241 -12.63 -8.18 -8.17
N GLU A 242 -11.54 -8.39 -8.91
CA GLU A 242 -10.76 -7.29 -9.48
C GLU A 242 -11.15 -6.96 -10.92
N THR A 243 -11.06 -5.68 -11.30
CA THR A 243 -11.17 -5.26 -12.70
C THR A 243 -9.79 -5.01 -13.30
N TYR A 244 -9.66 -5.14 -14.63
CA TYR A 244 -8.41 -4.87 -15.34
C TYR A 244 -7.78 -3.50 -15.00
N ASP A 245 -8.62 -2.46 -14.92
CA ASP A 245 -8.18 -1.07 -14.75
C ASP A 245 -7.57 -0.75 -13.37
N THR A 246 -7.46 -1.74 -12.48
CA THR A 246 -7.21 -1.52 -11.06
C THR A 246 -6.17 -2.46 -10.45
N PHE A 247 -5.50 -3.28 -11.25
CA PHE A 247 -4.35 -4.05 -10.80
C PHE A 247 -3.22 -4.04 -11.82
N PHE A 248 -2.02 -4.28 -11.34
CA PHE A 248 -0.88 -4.60 -12.18
C PHE A 248 -0.09 -5.73 -11.53
N CYS A 249 0.50 -6.57 -12.36
CA CYS A 249 1.33 -7.66 -11.90
C CYS A 249 2.79 -7.23 -11.85
N VAL A 250 3.47 -7.70 -10.81
CA VAL A 250 4.91 -7.54 -10.65
C VAL A 250 5.56 -8.90 -10.50
N GLU A 251 6.84 -8.99 -10.81
CA GLU A 251 7.62 -10.19 -10.50
C GLU A 251 9.02 -9.81 -10.00
N ALA A 252 9.44 -10.51 -8.94
CA ALA A 252 10.82 -10.54 -8.50
C ALA A 252 11.59 -11.49 -9.43
N ARG A 253 12.78 -11.07 -9.86
CA ARG A 253 13.57 -11.80 -10.86
C ARG A 253 13.81 -13.24 -10.39
N LYS A 254 13.43 -14.26 -11.17
CA LYS A 254 13.56 -15.68 -10.77
C LYS A 254 15.03 -16.14 -10.73
N THR A 255 15.45 -16.75 -9.61
CA THR A 255 16.54 -17.75 -9.57
C THR A 255 16.05 -19.18 -9.70
N SER A 256 14.74 -19.43 -9.54
CA SER A 256 14.16 -20.78 -9.55
C SER A 256 12.83 -20.83 -10.31
N PRO A 257 12.60 -21.88 -11.13
CA PRO A 257 11.38 -22.02 -11.94
C PRO A 257 10.09 -22.28 -11.15
N PHE A 258 10.11 -22.27 -9.81
CA PHE A 258 9.00 -22.73 -8.97
C PHE A 258 8.31 -21.67 -8.09
N ILE A 259 8.65 -20.39 -8.19
CA ILE A 259 7.95 -19.34 -7.44
C ILE A 259 6.77 -18.82 -8.26
N ARG A 260 5.55 -18.95 -7.70
CA ARG A 260 4.31 -18.44 -8.31
C ARG A 260 4.33 -16.90 -8.32
N PRO A 261 3.81 -16.26 -9.39
CA PRO A 261 3.65 -14.81 -9.41
C PRO A 261 2.81 -14.36 -8.21
N THR A 262 3.23 -13.28 -7.55
CA THR A 262 2.49 -12.61 -6.48
C THR A 262 1.92 -11.32 -7.04
N SER A 263 0.60 -11.16 -7.00
CA SER A 263 -0.07 -9.91 -7.34
C SER A 263 0.09 -8.93 -6.19
N ALA A 264 0.44 -7.68 -6.51
CA ALA A 264 0.31 -6.56 -5.59
C ALA A 264 -1.03 -5.88 -5.93
N VAL A 265 -1.91 -5.74 -4.94
CA VAL A 265 -3.19 -5.05 -5.09
C VAL A 265 -3.19 -3.90 -4.08
N LEU A 266 -3.45 -2.69 -4.55
CA LEU A 266 -3.62 -1.47 -3.74
C LEU A 266 -5.08 -1.03 -3.73
#